data_AF-A0A5E4YWQ8-F1
#
_entry.id   AF-A0A5E4YWQ8-F1
#
_cell.length_a   1.000
_cell.length_b   1.000
_cell.length_c   1.000
_cell.angle_alpha   90.00
_cell.angle_beta   90.00
_cell.angle_gamma   90.00
#
_symmetry.space_group_name_H-M   'P 1'
#
loop_
_entity.id
_entity.type
_entity.pdbx_description
1 polymer ?
#
loop_
_entity_poly.entity_id
_entity_poly.type
_entity_poly.pdbx_seq_one_letter_code
_entity_poly.pdbx_strand_id
1 'polypeptide(L)'
;MNTQAPLEELDGLPSSALVAKVFTGAKLVKGFNHLVAAILDQDPAVHGGKRVVFLASDDDSATAKVRVLAEKLGFAPIPLGGLSEGGLLVHAHGKSWGHLIFKDLVKFDR
;
A
#
# COMPACT_ATOMS: atom_id res chain seq x y z
N MET A 1 -3.50 -5.59 -0.50
CA MET A 1 -4.97 -5.56 -0.59
C MET A 1 -5.53 -5.68 0.83
N ASN A 2 -6.78 -5.30 1.03
CA ASN A 2 -7.52 -5.58 2.25
C ASN A 2 -8.49 -6.73 1.96
N THR A 3 -8.80 -7.53 2.97
CA THR A 3 -9.68 -8.70 2.81
C THR A 3 -10.57 -8.86 4.04
N GLN A 4 -11.67 -9.58 3.91
CA GLN A 4 -12.45 -10.05 5.06
C GLN A 4 -12.00 -11.44 5.52
N ALA A 5 -11.25 -12.17 4.68
CA ALA A 5 -10.73 -13.49 5.01
C ALA A 5 -9.74 -13.41 6.20
N PRO A 6 -9.82 -14.33 7.16
CA PRO A 6 -8.83 -14.47 8.21
C PRO A 6 -7.52 -15.04 7.63
N LEU A 7 -6.40 -14.95 8.37
CA LEU A 7 -5.08 -15.34 7.83
C LEU A 7 -4.98 -16.84 7.59
N GLU A 8 -5.73 -17.66 8.32
CA GLU A 8 -5.79 -19.11 8.18
C GLU A 8 -6.30 -19.52 6.79
N GLU A 9 -7.20 -18.75 6.20
CA GLU A 9 -7.69 -18.93 4.83
C GLU A 9 -6.69 -18.42 3.77
N LEU A 10 -5.61 -17.76 4.20
CA LEU A 10 -4.57 -17.15 3.36
C LEU A 10 -3.20 -17.83 3.53
N ASP A 11 -3.14 -19.09 3.97
CA ASP A 11 -1.90 -19.81 4.30
C ASP A 11 -1.04 -19.12 5.38
N GLY A 12 -1.65 -18.32 6.26
CA GLY A 12 -0.94 -17.48 7.24
C GLY A 12 -0.24 -16.26 6.63
N LEU A 13 -0.44 -15.98 5.34
CA LEU A 13 0.22 -14.90 4.62
C LEU A 13 -0.64 -13.63 4.59
N PRO A 14 -0.01 -12.43 4.52
CA PRO A 14 -0.72 -11.24 4.09
C PRO A 14 -1.34 -11.45 2.71
N SER A 15 -2.54 -10.91 2.47
CA SER A 15 -3.28 -11.09 1.21
C SER A 15 -2.43 -10.80 -0.04
N SER A 16 -1.59 -9.77 -0.01
CA SER A 16 -0.71 -9.45 -1.14
C SER A 16 0.44 -10.44 -1.34
N ALA A 17 0.96 -11.05 -0.27
CA ALA A 17 1.96 -12.11 -0.39
C ALA A 17 1.34 -13.40 -0.96
N LEU A 18 0.09 -13.71 -0.58
CA LEU A 18 -0.65 -14.81 -1.20
C LEU A 18 -0.87 -14.55 -2.71
N VAL A 19 -1.29 -13.35 -3.09
CA VAL A 19 -1.46 -12.99 -4.51
C VAL A 19 -0.13 -13.11 -5.26
N ALA A 20 0.99 -12.66 -4.68
CA ALA A 20 2.31 -12.83 -5.29
C ALA A 20 2.70 -14.30 -5.48
N LYS A 21 2.36 -15.18 -4.52
CA LYS A 21 2.55 -16.64 -4.61
C LYS A 21 1.73 -17.27 -5.74
N VAL A 22 0.49 -16.82 -5.94
CA VAL A 22 -0.43 -17.36 -6.96
C VAL A 22 -0.03 -16.92 -8.37
N PHE A 23 0.30 -15.64 -8.56
CA PHE A 23 0.68 -15.09 -9.86
C PHE A 23 2.19 -15.19 -10.10
N THR A 24 2.66 -16.43 -10.27
CA THR A 24 4.08 -16.71 -10.52
C THR A 24 4.58 -15.97 -11.77
N GLY A 25 5.70 -15.25 -11.63
CA GLY A 25 6.29 -14.43 -12.70
C GLY A 25 5.79 -12.98 -12.75
N ALA A 26 4.73 -12.61 -12.03
CA ALA A 26 4.32 -11.22 -11.89
C ALA A 26 5.19 -10.49 -10.86
N LYS A 27 5.42 -9.19 -11.08
CA LYS A 27 6.01 -8.30 -10.08
C LYS A 27 4.90 -7.56 -9.36
N LEU A 28 4.72 -7.83 -8.06
CA LEU A 28 3.59 -7.31 -7.29
C LEU A 28 4.00 -6.15 -6.39
N VAL A 29 3.26 -5.04 -6.46
CA VAL A 29 3.36 -3.91 -5.53
C VAL A 29 2.01 -3.71 -4.86
N LYS A 30 1.98 -3.71 -3.53
CA LYS A 30 0.83 -3.30 -2.74
C LYS A 30 0.90 -1.79 -2.52
N GLY A 31 -0.16 -1.08 -2.89
CA GLY A 31 -0.29 0.36 -2.63
C GLY A 31 -1.75 0.82 -2.69
N PHE A 32 -1.99 2.09 -2.39
CA PHE A 32 -3.30 2.78 -2.53
C PHE A 32 -4.47 2.19 -1.72
N ASN A 33 -4.26 1.12 -0.95
CA ASN A 33 -5.35 0.40 -0.28
C ASN A 33 -5.68 0.92 1.14
N HIS A 34 -4.85 1.80 1.70
CA HIS A 34 -4.94 2.23 3.09
C HIS A 34 -5.88 3.42 3.30
N LEU A 35 -6.17 4.20 2.25
CA LEU A 35 -7.10 5.32 2.30
C LEU A 35 -8.51 4.83 1.96
N VAL A 36 -9.53 5.48 2.55
CA VAL A 36 -10.91 5.30 2.08
C VAL A 36 -11.09 5.97 0.73
N ALA A 37 -12.02 5.47 -0.09
CA ALA A 37 -12.23 5.96 -1.45
C ALA A 37 -12.46 7.48 -1.52
N ALA A 38 -13.27 8.03 -0.60
CA ALA A 38 -13.56 9.47 -0.55
C ALA A 38 -12.32 10.35 -0.27
N ILE A 39 -11.30 9.80 0.41
CA ILE A 39 -10.03 10.49 0.65
C ILE A 39 -9.09 10.29 -0.54
N LEU A 40 -9.07 9.09 -1.13
CA LEU A 40 -8.26 8.83 -2.32
C LEU A 40 -8.68 9.66 -3.55
N ASP A 41 -9.98 9.97 -3.67
CA ASP A 41 -10.58 10.74 -4.77
C ASP A 41 -10.31 12.25 -4.70
N GLN A 42 -9.96 12.77 -3.52
CA GLN A 42 -9.60 14.17 -3.35
C GLN A 42 -8.26 14.50 -3.99
N ASP A 43 -8.07 15.78 -4.35
CA ASP A 43 -6.78 16.30 -4.81
C ASP A 43 -5.65 15.92 -3.82
N PRO A 44 -4.60 15.22 -4.26
CA PRO A 44 -3.47 14.85 -3.41
C PRO A 44 -2.66 16.05 -2.92
N ALA A 45 -2.79 17.23 -3.55
CA ALA A 45 -2.20 18.47 -3.05
C ALA A 45 -3.01 18.98 -1.83
N VAL A 46 -2.45 18.80 -0.62
CA VAL A 46 -3.14 19.09 0.64
C VAL A 46 -2.31 20.09 1.46
N HIS A 47 -2.87 21.27 1.75
CA HIS A 47 -2.25 22.30 2.59
C HIS A 47 -0.81 22.69 2.20
N GLY A 48 -0.46 22.64 0.91
CA GLY A 48 0.91 22.90 0.43
C GLY A 48 1.87 21.71 0.53
N GLY A 49 1.39 20.54 0.93
CA GLY A 49 2.09 19.26 0.84
C GLY A 49 1.38 18.29 -0.10
N LYS A 50 1.84 17.03 -0.10
CA LYS A 50 1.30 15.94 -0.91
C LYS A 50 0.82 14.80 -0.03
N ARG A 51 -0.40 14.31 -0.26
CA ARG A 51 -0.95 13.14 0.40
C ARG A 51 -0.06 11.92 0.15
N VAL A 52 0.15 11.14 1.20
CA VAL A 52 1.03 9.98 1.18
C VAL A 52 0.32 8.75 0.62
N VAL A 53 1.05 7.95 -0.16
CA VAL A 53 0.68 6.56 -0.43
C VAL A 53 1.80 5.61 -0.03
N PHE A 54 1.47 4.64 0.81
CA PHE A 54 2.42 3.61 1.19
C PHE A 54 2.52 2.53 0.11
N LEU A 55 3.75 2.08 -0.17
CA LEU A 55 4.05 1.04 -1.14
C LEU A 55 4.84 -0.09 -0.49
N ALA A 56 4.46 -1.34 -0.72
CA ALA A 56 5.22 -2.52 -0.28
C ALA A 56 5.37 -3.51 -1.43
N SER A 57 6.55 -4.10 -1.59
CA SER A 57 6.89 -5.06 -2.64
C SER A 57 8.19 -5.78 -2.31
N ASP A 58 8.33 -7.00 -2.82
CA ASP A 58 9.59 -7.75 -2.78
C ASP A 58 10.44 -7.52 -4.06
N ASP A 59 10.01 -6.63 -4.97
CA ASP A 59 10.73 -6.26 -6.19
C ASP A 59 10.97 -4.73 -6.24
N ASP A 60 12.23 -4.33 -6.10
CA ASP A 60 12.63 -2.93 -6.09
C ASP A 60 12.38 -2.22 -7.43
N SER A 61 12.52 -2.94 -8.56
CA SER A 61 12.28 -2.39 -9.88
C SER A 61 10.80 -2.07 -10.12
N ALA A 62 9.91 -2.91 -9.59
CA ALA A 62 8.47 -2.68 -9.63
C ALA A 62 8.08 -1.54 -8.69
N THR A 63 8.65 -1.51 -7.49
CA THR A 63 8.48 -0.40 -6.54
C THR A 63 8.88 0.93 -7.19
N ALA A 64 10.04 1.00 -7.85
CA ALA A 64 10.49 2.21 -8.52
C ALA A 64 9.49 2.69 -9.60
N LYS A 65 8.95 1.77 -10.42
CA LYS A 65 7.94 2.11 -11.43
C LYS A 65 6.64 2.65 -10.80
N VAL A 66 6.16 2.01 -9.74
CA VAL A 66 4.92 2.43 -9.06
C VAL A 66 5.11 3.72 -8.26
N ARG A 67 6.31 4.00 -7.75
CA ARG A 67 6.64 5.29 -7.14
C ARG A 67 6.52 6.43 -8.16
N VAL A 68 7.10 6.26 -9.35
CA VAL A 68 6.97 7.25 -10.42
C VAL A 68 5.51 7.45 -10.82
N LEU A 69 4.72 6.39 -10.86
CA LEU A 69 3.27 6.50 -11.09
C LEU A 69 2.58 7.31 -9.98
N ALA A 70 2.84 7.01 -8.71
CA ALA A 70 2.26 7.73 -7.57
C ALA A 70 2.63 9.23 -7.60
N GLU A 71 3.88 9.55 -7.92
CA GLU A 71 4.36 10.93 -8.06
C GLU A 71 3.66 11.67 -9.21
N LYS A 72 3.48 11.00 -10.36
CA LYS A 72 2.72 11.55 -11.51
C LYS A 72 1.25 11.78 -11.17
N LEU A 73 0.68 10.97 -10.30
CA LEU A 73 -0.68 11.14 -9.77
C LEU A 73 -0.77 12.22 -8.68
N GLY A 74 0.36 12.85 -8.28
CA GLY A 74 0.39 13.93 -7.30
C GLY A 74 0.63 13.49 -5.86
N PHE A 75 0.73 12.18 -5.59
CA PHE A 75 0.97 11.66 -4.25
C PHE A 75 2.46 11.66 -3.88
N ALA A 76 2.73 11.57 -2.58
CA ALA A 76 4.06 11.30 -2.02
C ALA A 76 4.20 9.81 -1.67
N PRO A 77 4.85 8.98 -2.50
CA PRO A 77 5.02 7.57 -2.17
C PRO A 77 6.01 7.36 -1.02
N ILE A 78 5.68 6.48 -0.08
CA ILE A 78 6.57 6.00 0.97
C ILE A 78 6.73 4.48 0.85
N PRO A 79 7.91 3.98 0.47
CA PRO A 79 8.21 2.55 0.52
C PRO A 79 8.22 2.04 1.95
N LEU A 80 7.62 0.88 2.17
CA LEU A 80 7.59 0.18 3.45
C LEU A 80 8.45 -1.10 3.46
N GLY A 81 9.13 -1.40 2.36
CA GLY A 81 9.86 -2.65 2.18
C GLY A 81 8.97 -3.80 1.67
N GLY A 82 9.29 -5.02 2.10
CA GLY A 82 8.69 -6.26 1.60
C GLY A 82 7.20 -6.45 1.89
N LEU A 83 6.56 -7.36 1.17
CA LEU A 83 5.14 -7.70 1.33
C LEU A 83 4.83 -8.36 2.68
N SER A 84 5.76 -9.17 3.19
CA SER A 84 5.63 -9.90 4.46
C SER A 84 5.74 -9.00 5.70
N GLU A 85 6.44 -7.87 5.59
CA GLU A 85 6.69 -6.96 6.72
C GLU A 85 5.98 -5.62 6.49
N GLY A 86 6.44 -4.82 5.53
CA GLY A 86 5.85 -3.52 5.20
C GLY A 86 4.38 -3.63 4.75
N GLY A 87 4.05 -4.70 4.03
CA GLY A 87 2.69 -4.96 3.57
C GLY A 87 1.66 -5.17 4.69
N LEU A 88 2.11 -5.63 5.89
CA LEU A 88 1.26 -5.81 7.08
C LEU A 88 0.83 -4.47 7.69
N LEU A 89 1.69 -3.47 7.66
CA LEU A 89 1.38 -2.14 8.22
C LEU A 89 0.17 -1.50 7.53
N VAL A 90 -0.08 -1.86 6.28
CA VAL A 90 -1.24 -1.44 5.48
C VAL A 90 -2.15 -2.61 5.12
N HIS A 91 -2.25 -3.65 5.94
CA HIS A 91 -3.17 -4.77 5.72
C HIS A 91 -4.34 -4.71 6.69
N ALA A 92 -5.57 -4.64 6.16
CA ALA A 92 -6.76 -4.97 6.91
C ALA A 92 -7.22 -6.39 6.57
N HIS A 93 -7.45 -7.21 7.58
CA HIS A 93 -8.00 -8.56 7.45
C HIS A 93 -8.98 -8.85 8.60
N GLY A 94 -10.18 -9.34 8.28
CA GLY A 94 -11.23 -9.56 9.28
C GLY A 94 -11.47 -8.32 10.16
N LYS A 95 -11.21 -8.45 11.47
CA LYS A 95 -11.30 -7.35 12.47
C LYS A 95 -9.95 -6.77 12.89
N SER A 96 -8.90 -7.02 12.11
CA SER A 96 -7.54 -6.56 12.37
C SER A 96 -7.11 -5.56 11.32
N TRP A 97 -6.46 -4.48 11.76
CA TRP A 97 -5.97 -3.42 10.90
C TRP A 97 -4.51 -3.13 11.20
N GLY A 98 -3.69 -3.13 10.15
CA GLY A 98 -2.34 -2.61 10.22
C GLY A 98 -2.33 -1.14 10.65
N HIS A 99 -1.27 -0.73 11.34
CA HIS A 99 -1.15 0.58 11.99
C HIS A 99 -1.30 1.78 11.06
N LEU A 100 -1.12 1.59 9.74
CA LEU A 100 -1.21 2.63 8.73
C LEU A 100 -2.54 2.63 7.94
N ILE A 101 -3.47 1.73 8.25
CA ILE A 101 -4.83 1.80 7.68
C ILE A 101 -5.52 3.10 8.16
N PHE A 102 -6.12 3.82 7.21
CA PHE A 102 -6.82 5.10 7.37
C PHE A 102 -5.97 6.25 7.90
N LYS A 103 -4.64 6.12 7.91
CA LYS A 103 -3.74 7.23 8.22
C LYS A 103 -3.57 8.11 6.97
N ASP A 104 -4.33 9.20 6.90
CA ASP A 104 -4.16 10.25 5.88
C ASP A 104 -2.97 11.14 6.27
N LEU A 105 -1.78 10.79 5.80
CA LEU A 105 -0.57 11.58 6.04
C LEU A 105 -0.29 12.54 4.89
N VAL A 106 0.32 13.67 5.21
CA VAL A 106 0.77 14.67 4.23
C VAL A 106 2.27 14.86 4.37
N LYS A 107 2.99 14.77 3.24
CA LYS A 107 4.41 15.09 3.15
C LYS A 107 4.56 16.53 2.65
N PHE A 108 5.27 17.35 3.43
CA PHE A 108 5.65 18.69 3.03
C PHE A 108 7.08 18.67 2.49
N ASP A 109 7.30 19.41 1.40
CA ASP A 109 8.65 19.71 0.94
C ASP A 109 9.22 20.74 1.93
N ARG A 110 10.31 20.38 2.63
CA ARG A 110 11.00 21.30 3.54
C ARG A 110 11.72 22.40 2.77
#